data_AF-A0A3S0VBC0-F1
#
_entry.id   AF-A0A3S0VBC0-F1
#
_cell.length_a   1.000
_cell.length_b   1.000
_cell.length_c   1.000
_cell.angle_alpha   90.00
_cell.angle_beta   90.00
_cell.angle_gamma   90.00
#
_symmetry.space_group_name_H-M   'P 1'
#
loop_
_entity.id
_entity.type
_entity.pdbx_description
1 polymer ?
#
loop_
_entity_poly.entity_id
_entity_poly.type
_entity_poly.pdbx_seq_one_letter_code
_entity_poly.pdbx_strand_id
1 'polypeptide(L)'
;MGKKKRAESEAEAARLKAVRSHQASLRGLASAARLSPEERVERARKAGLAAAAKRRRERAAAGLPEHSTKRSADTPQPSARALEPWLAEVDRRWPDREFTAEARRREAILLLRQHTAAVNLAEAAKRPKK
;
A
#
# COMPACT_ATOMS: atom_id res chain seq x y z
N MET A 1 -22.09 -24.95 -31.35
CA MET A 1 -21.93 -23.48 -31.46
C MET A 1 -22.14 -22.86 -30.09
N GLY A 2 -21.21 -22.16 -29.44
CA GLY A 2 -19.85 -21.83 -29.81
C GLY A 2 -19.13 -21.21 -28.62
N LYS A 3 -18.29 -21.99 -27.92
CA LYS A 3 -17.39 -21.48 -26.87
C LYS A 3 -16.53 -20.31 -27.39
N LYS A 4 -16.19 -20.30 -28.69
CA LYS A 4 -15.56 -19.17 -29.40
C LYS A 4 -16.38 -17.88 -29.36
N LYS A 5 -17.69 -17.93 -29.67
CA LYS A 5 -18.58 -16.74 -29.62
C LYS A 5 -18.69 -16.14 -28.21
N ARG A 6 -18.69 -16.99 -27.16
CA ARG A 6 -18.67 -16.52 -25.76
C ARG A 6 -17.35 -15.84 -25.41
N ALA A 7 -16.22 -16.47 -25.76
CA ALA A 7 -14.90 -15.90 -25.52
C ALA A 7 -14.69 -14.56 -26.26
N GLU A 8 -15.17 -14.45 -27.50
CA GLU A 8 -15.14 -13.19 -28.26
C GLU A 8 -16.01 -12.11 -27.61
N SER A 9 -17.22 -12.46 -27.15
CA SER A 9 -18.10 -11.52 -26.44
C SER A 9 -17.54 -11.05 -25.09
N GLU A 10 -16.86 -11.92 -24.36
CA GLU A 10 -16.19 -11.58 -23.09
C GLU A 10 -14.97 -10.69 -23.33
N ALA A 11 -14.19 -10.97 -24.38
CA ALA A 11 -13.05 -10.15 -24.78
C ALA A 11 -13.49 -8.75 -25.23
N GLU A 12 -14.59 -8.66 -25.96
CA GLU A 12 -15.18 -7.38 -26.37
C GLU A 12 -15.72 -6.58 -25.17
N ALA A 13 -16.42 -7.25 -24.24
CA ALA A 13 -16.87 -6.62 -23.00
C ALA A 13 -15.69 -6.12 -22.14
N ALA A 14 -14.60 -6.88 -22.06
CA ALA A 14 -13.39 -6.49 -21.34
C ALA A 14 -12.72 -5.27 -22.01
N ARG A 15 -12.64 -5.24 -23.35
CA ARG A 15 -12.13 -4.09 -24.11
C ARG A 15 -12.98 -2.84 -23.89
N LEU A 16 -14.30 -2.96 -23.98
CA LEU A 16 -15.22 -1.84 -23.71
C LEU A 16 -15.08 -1.31 -22.29
N LYS A 17 -14.93 -2.20 -21.30
CA LYS A 17 -14.65 -1.81 -19.91
C LYS A 17 -13.31 -1.08 -19.77
N ALA A 18 -12.26 -1.55 -20.44
CA ALA A 18 -10.95 -0.90 -20.44
C ALA A 18 -11.00 0.50 -21.08
N VAL A 19 -11.66 0.64 -22.23
CA VAL A 19 -11.85 1.94 -22.90
C VAL A 19 -12.63 2.91 -22.01
N ARG A 20 -13.73 2.47 -21.39
CA ARG A 20 -14.52 3.29 -20.46
C ARG A 20 -13.70 3.72 -19.24
N SER A 21 -12.91 2.81 -18.68
CA SER A 21 -12.00 3.12 -17.58
C SER A 21 -10.96 4.17 -18.00
N HIS A 22 -10.37 4.01 -19.18
CA HIS A 22 -9.38 4.95 -19.70
C HIS A 22 -9.97 6.34 -19.96
N GLN A 23 -11.16 6.43 -20.57
CA GLN A 23 -11.87 7.70 -20.75
C GLN A 23 -12.22 8.37 -19.41
N ALA A 24 -12.62 7.59 -18.39
CA ALA A 24 -12.88 8.13 -17.06
C ALA A 24 -11.60 8.71 -16.43
N SER A 25 -10.45 8.03 -16.57
CA SER A 25 -9.16 8.53 -16.11
C SER A 25 -8.78 9.84 -16.81
N LEU A 26 -8.92 9.93 -18.13
CA LEU A 26 -8.61 11.14 -18.90
C LEU A 26 -9.49 12.32 -18.48
N ARG A 27 -10.79 12.09 -18.28
CA ARG A 27 -11.71 13.13 -17.77
C ARG A 27 -11.33 13.60 -16.36
N GLY A 28 -10.89 12.68 -15.51
CA GLY A 28 -10.38 13.01 -14.18
C GLY A 28 -9.14 13.92 -14.24
N LEU A 29 -8.19 13.60 -15.11
CA LEU A 29 -6.97 14.39 -15.33
C LEU A 29 -7.30 15.78 -15.92
N ALA A 30 -8.15 15.83 -16.93
CA ALA A 30 -8.58 17.10 -17.53
C ALA A 30 -9.32 17.99 -16.53
N SER A 31 -10.15 17.41 -15.66
CA SER A 31 -10.81 18.15 -14.58
C SER A 31 -9.81 18.62 -13.51
N ALA A 32 -8.79 17.84 -13.19
CA ALA A 32 -7.77 18.21 -12.22
C ALA A 32 -6.82 19.29 -12.74
N ALA A 33 -6.56 19.32 -14.06
CA ALA A 33 -5.72 20.33 -14.69
C ALA A 33 -6.33 21.75 -14.64
N ARG A 34 -7.64 21.86 -14.42
CA ARG A 34 -8.36 23.14 -14.27
C ARG A 34 -8.38 23.68 -12.84
N LEU A 35 -7.85 22.92 -11.88
CA LEU A 35 -7.85 23.28 -10.47
C LEU A 35 -6.47 23.80 -10.06
N SER A 36 -6.45 24.75 -9.14
CA SER A 36 -5.20 25.17 -8.49
C SER A 36 -4.59 24.01 -7.69
N PRO A 37 -3.29 24.06 -7.36
CA PRO A 37 -2.69 23.11 -6.41
C PRO A 37 -3.47 22.97 -5.09
N GLU A 38 -3.92 24.08 -4.51
CA GLU A 38 -4.64 24.13 -3.24
C GLU A 38 -6.02 23.47 -3.36
N GLU A 39 -6.75 23.74 -4.44
CA GLU A 39 -8.05 23.12 -4.71
C GLU A 39 -7.92 21.61 -4.94
N ARG A 40 -6.82 21.16 -5.56
CA ARG A 40 -6.52 19.72 -5.71
C ARG A 40 -6.28 19.07 -4.34
N VAL A 41 -5.53 19.73 -3.46
CA VAL A 41 -5.27 19.24 -2.09
C VAL A 41 -6.58 19.14 -1.31
N GLU A 42 -7.42 20.19 -1.34
CA GLU A 42 -8.71 20.19 -0.65
C GLU A 42 -9.66 19.12 -1.19
N ARG A 43 -9.70 18.93 -2.51
CA ARG A 43 -10.48 17.86 -3.14
C ARG A 43 -9.99 16.48 -2.71
N ALA A 44 -8.68 16.26 -2.67
CA ALA A 44 -8.09 15.01 -2.19
C ALA A 44 -8.40 14.77 -0.71
N ARG A 45 -8.31 15.81 0.13
CA ARG A 45 -8.66 15.74 1.55
C ARG A 45 -10.12 15.33 1.75
N LYS A 46 -11.06 16.00 1.07
CA LYS A 46 -12.50 15.67 1.12
C LYS A 46 -12.78 14.24 0.66
N ALA A 47 -12.15 13.81 -0.44
CA ALA A 47 -12.27 12.44 -0.92
C ALA A 47 -11.72 11.41 0.08
N GLY A 48 -10.57 11.69 0.71
CA GLY A 48 -9.98 10.85 1.74
C GLY A 48 -10.88 10.71 2.97
N LEU A 49 -11.48 11.82 3.43
CA LEU A 49 -12.44 11.81 4.55
C LEU A 49 -13.70 11.01 4.21
N ALA A 50 -14.26 11.18 3.02
CA ALA A 50 -15.42 10.42 2.56
C ALA A 50 -15.12 8.91 2.49
N ALA A 51 -13.95 8.53 1.95
CA ALA A 51 -13.52 7.14 1.89
C ALA A 51 -13.27 6.55 3.29
N ALA A 52 -12.72 7.33 4.23
CA ALA A 52 -12.57 6.92 5.61
C ALA A 52 -13.94 6.71 6.29
N ALA A 53 -14.88 7.63 6.11
CA ALA A 53 -16.24 7.52 6.64
C ALA A 53 -16.97 6.29 6.09
N LYS A 54 -16.84 6.01 4.78
CA LYS A 54 -17.40 4.80 4.17
C LYS A 54 -16.84 3.53 4.82
N ARG A 55 -15.52 3.44 4.96
CA ARG A 55 -14.87 2.28 5.62
C ARG A 55 -15.29 2.11 7.07
N ARG A 56 -15.50 3.20 7.81
CA ARG A 56 -16.03 3.13 9.19
C ARG A 56 -17.44 2.54 9.21
N ARG A 57 -18.32 2.97 8.31
CA ARG A 57 -19.69 2.43 8.19
C ARG A 57 -19.68 0.94 7.81
N GLU A 58 -18.85 0.55 6.85
CA GLU A 58 -18.71 -0.86 6.44
C GLU A 58 -18.19 -1.72 7.60
N ARG A 59 -17.23 -1.22 8.38
CA ARG A 59 -16.75 -1.91 9.59
C ARG A 59 -17.82 -2.02 10.66
N ALA A 60 -18.54 -0.94 10.94
CA ALA A 60 -19.62 -0.94 11.92
C ALA A 60 -20.72 -1.93 11.52
N ALA A 61 -21.11 -1.97 10.24
CA ALA A 61 -22.06 -2.94 9.70
C ALA A 61 -21.55 -4.38 9.81
N ALA A 62 -20.24 -4.59 9.71
CA ALA A 62 -19.60 -5.90 9.91
C ALA A 62 -19.31 -6.22 11.39
N GLY A 63 -19.75 -5.38 12.36
CA GLY A 63 -19.47 -5.57 13.79
C GLY A 63 -17.98 -5.43 14.16
N LEU A 64 -17.16 -4.86 13.27
CA LEU A 64 -15.74 -4.66 13.48
C LEU A 64 -15.48 -3.33 14.21
N PRO A 65 -14.44 -3.26 15.07
CA PRO A 65 -14.11 -2.03 15.75
C PRO A 65 -13.76 -0.91 14.76
N GLU A 66 -14.17 0.31 15.10
CA GLU A 66 -14.03 1.53 14.27
C GLU A 66 -12.56 1.83 13.93
N HIS A 67 -11.67 1.46 14.85
CA HIS A 67 -10.24 1.47 14.66
C HIS A 67 -9.71 0.03 14.67
N SER A 68 -8.71 -0.25 13.84
CA SER A 68 -7.88 -1.44 14.02
C SER A 68 -7.29 -1.40 15.43
N THR A 69 -7.85 -2.17 16.35
CA THR A 69 -7.34 -2.34 17.73
C THR A 69 -5.96 -2.96 17.76
N LYS A 70 -5.49 -3.52 16.63
CA LYS A 70 -4.07 -3.75 16.36
C LYS A 70 -3.35 -2.42 16.12
N ARG A 71 -3.35 -1.57 17.14
CA ARG A 71 -2.27 -0.62 17.38
C ARG A 71 -1.02 -1.50 17.56
N SER A 72 0.13 -1.08 17.07
CA SER A 72 1.39 -1.84 16.91
C SER A 72 1.93 -2.65 18.11
N ALA A 73 1.23 -2.72 19.23
CA ALA A 73 1.55 -3.50 20.43
C ALA A 73 1.61 -5.02 20.17
N ASP A 74 0.77 -5.56 19.28
CA ASP A 74 0.72 -7.01 18.99
C ASP A 74 1.67 -7.45 17.88
N THR A 75 2.50 -6.56 17.33
CA THR A 75 3.57 -7.02 16.44
C THR A 75 4.73 -7.44 17.32
N PRO A 76 5.04 -8.76 17.42
CA PRO A 76 6.16 -9.21 18.23
C PRO A 76 7.41 -8.45 17.78
N GLN A 77 8.03 -7.75 18.72
CA GLN A 77 9.25 -7.03 18.42
C GLN A 77 10.35 -8.04 18.10
N PRO A 78 11.19 -7.78 17.08
CA PRO A 78 12.32 -8.65 16.78
C PRO A 78 13.21 -8.79 18.01
N SER A 79 13.67 -10.02 18.26
CA SER A 79 14.63 -10.29 19.33
C SER A 79 15.95 -9.56 19.08
N ALA A 80 16.73 -9.32 20.14
CA ALA A 80 18.05 -8.68 20.02
C ALA A 80 18.95 -9.42 19.01
N ARG A 81 18.95 -10.76 19.06
CA ARG A 81 19.71 -11.62 18.14
C ARG A 81 19.27 -11.44 16.67
N ALA A 82 17.97 -11.26 16.43
CA ALA A 82 17.48 -11.02 15.06
C ALA A 82 17.87 -9.63 14.55
N LEU A 83 18.11 -8.66 15.44
CA LEU A 83 18.48 -7.29 15.09
C LEU A 83 19.99 -7.08 14.97
N GLU A 84 20.81 -7.92 15.59
CA GLU A 84 22.28 -7.82 15.57
C GLU A 84 22.89 -7.54 14.18
N PRO A 85 22.58 -8.30 13.11
CA PRO A 85 23.14 -8.01 11.79
C PRO A 85 22.67 -6.65 11.24
N TRP A 86 21.46 -6.21 11.61
CA TRP A 86 20.91 -4.93 11.17
C TRP A 86 21.46 -3.75 11.98
N LEU A 87 21.83 -3.96 13.24
CA LEU A 87 22.53 -2.95 14.03
C LEU A 87 23.92 -2.68 13.44
N ALA A 88 24.65 -3.72 13.06
CA ALA A 88 25.93 -3.57 12.33
C ALA A 88 25.73 -2.87 10.98
N GLU A 89 24.62 -3.16 10.29
CA GLU A 89 24.28 -2.49 9.03
C GLU A 89 23.97 -1.00 9.21
N VAL A 90 23.29 -0.61 10.29
CA VAL A 90 23.05 0.80 10.63
C VAL A 90 24.38 1.53 10.82
N ASP A 91 25.29 0.97 11.60
CA ASP A 91 26.60 1.58 11.85
C ASP A 91 27.43 1.69 10.57
N ARG A 92 27.35 0.67 9.70
CA ARG A 92 28.04 0.69 8.40
C ARG A 92 27.50 1.76 7.45
N ARG A 93 26.18 1.96 7.41
CA ARG A 93 25.53 2.92 6.51
C ARG A 93 25.69 4.36 6.95
N TRP A 94 25.74 4.59 8.26
CA TRP A 94 25.83 5.92 8.84
C TRP A 94 26.90 5.98 9.94
N PRO A 95 28.19 5.81 9.57
CA PRO A 95 29.28 5.75 10.54
C PRO A 95 29.44 7.06 11.34
N ASP A 96 29.15 8.19 10.69
CA ASP A 96 29.32 9.52 11.28
C ASP A 96 28.08 10.03 12.03
N ARG A 97 26.99 9.24 12.07
CA ARG A 97 25.74 9.66 12.68
C ARG A 97 25.66 9.17 14.11
N GLU A 98 25.54 10.11 15.05
CA GLU A 98 25.25 9.78 16.43
C GLU A 98 23.81 9.30 16.58
N PHE A 99 23.64 8.08 17.05
CA PHE A 99 22.34 7.53 17.42
C PHE A 99 22.26 7.32 18.92
N THR A 100 21.10 7.64 19.51
CA THR A 100 20.73 7.04 20.80
C THR A 100 20.49 5.54 20.63
N ALA A 101 20.66 4.75 21.70
CA ALA A 101 20.44 3.31 21.64
C ALA A 101 19.04 2.94 21.11
N GLU A 102 18.02 3.70 21.48
CA GLU A 102 16.65 3.50 20.99
C GLU A 102 16.51 3.87 19.50
N ALA A 103 17.09 4.99 19.06
CA ALA A 103 17.04 5.41 17.67
C ALA A 103 17.74 4.40 16.75
N ARG A 104 18.93 3.93 17.17
CA ARG A 104 19.68 2.87 16.48
C ARG A 104 18.86 1.59 16.35
N ARG A 105 18.21 1.16 17.44
CA ARG A 105 17.33 -0.02 17.45
C ARG A 105 16.12 0.15 16.52
N ARG A 106 15.49 1.32 16.51
CA ARG A 106 14.36 1.62 15.60
C ARG A 106 14.80 1.54 14.14
N GLU A 107 15.97 2.08 13.80
CA GLU A 107 16.51 2.03 12.45
C GLU A 107 16.82 0.59 12.02
N ALA A 108 17.43 -0.22 12.89
CA ALA A 108 17.66 -1.63 12.63
C ALA A 108 16.36 -2.41 12.37
N ILE A 109 15.28 -2.11 13.12
CA ILE A 109 13.95 -2.69 12.89
C ILE A 109 13.41 -2.28 11.50
N LEU A 110 13.61 -1.03 11.08
CA LEU A 110 13.18 -0.57 9.76
C LEU A 110 13.92 -1.31 8.64
N LEU A 111 15.26 -1.43 8.75
CA LEU A 111 16.06 -2.18 7.78
C LEU A 111 15.64 -3.64 7.69
N LEU A 112 15.43 -4.31 8.83
CA LEU A 112 14.91 -5.68 8.85
C LEU A 112 13.59 -5.80 8.10
N ARG A 113 12.63 -4.89 8.38
CA ARG A 113 11.31 -4.91 7.73
C ARG A 113 11.40 -4.66 6.23
N GLN A 114 12.26 -3.73 5.80
CA GLN A 114 12.50 -3.46 4.38
C GLN A 114 13.07 -4.69 3.68
N HIS A 115 14.05 -5.35 4.29
CA HIS A 115 14.63 -6.58 3.75
C HIS A 115 13.61 -7.70 3.65
N THR A 116 12.85 -7.97 4.72
CA THR A 116 11.78 -8.99 4.69
C THR A 116 10.74 -8.70 3.61
N ALA A 117 10.35 -7.42 3.44
CA ALA A 117 9.44 -7.03 2.38
C ALA A 117 10.03 -7.29 0.99
N ALA A 118 11.30 -6.97 0.77
CA ALA A 118 11.98 -7.21 -0.50
C ALA A 118 12.07 -8.70 -0.83
N VAL A 119 12.41 -9.55 0.15
CA VAL A 119 12.43 -11.02 -0.01
C VAL A 119 11.04 -11.54 -0.38
N ASN A 120 10.01 -11.15 0.37
CA ASN A 120 8.64 -11.58 0.11
C ASN A 120 8.13 -11.13 -1.27
N LEU A 121 8.47 -9.92 -1.72
CA LEU A 121 8.11 -9.44 -3.05
C LEU A 121 8.82 -10.24 -4.15
N ALA A 122 10.10 -10.54 -3.97
CA ALA A 122 10.86 -11.37 -4.89
C ALA A 122 10.30 -12.80 -4.97
N GLU A 123 9.89 -13.38 -3.85
CA GLU A 123 9.23 -14.68 -3.81
C GLU A 123 7.85 -14.66 -4.48
N ALA A 124 7.05 -13.62 -4.23
CA ALA A 124 5.74 -13.46 -4.85
C ALA A 124 5.84 -13.34 -6.38
N ALA A 125 6.86 -12.65 -6.88
CA ALA A 125 7.13 -12.53 -8.31
C ALA A 125 7.50 -13.87 -8.98
N LYS A 126 8.08 -14.81 -8.23
CA LYS A 126 8.46 -16.15 -8.72
C LYS A 126 7.30 -17.15 -8.76
N ARG A 127 6.18 -16.87 -8.08
CA ARG A 127 5.02 -17.78 -8.07
C ARG A 127 4.22 -17.61 -9.36
N PRO A 128 4.00 -18.68 -10.15
CA PRO A 128 3.15 -18.59 -11.34
C PRO A 128 1.72 -18.26 -10.92
N LYS A 129 1.10 -17.31 -11.63
CA LYS A 129 -0.33 -17.02 -11.47
C LYS A 129 -1.10 -18.26 -11.90
N LYS A 130 -1.73 -18.95 -10.95
CA LYS A 130 -2.69 -20.03 -11.21
C LYS A 130 -3.94 -19.47 -11.85
#